data_AF-A0A5V1R1H3-F1
#
_entry.id   AF-A0A5V1R1H3-F1
#
_cell.length_a   1.000
_cell.length_b   1.000
_cell.length_c   1.000
_cell.angle_alpha   90.00
_cell.angle_beta   90.00
_cell.angle_gamma   90.00
#
_symmetry.space_group_name_H-M   'P 1'
#
loop_
_entity.id
_entity.type
_entity.pdbx_description
1 polymer ?
#
loop_
_entity_poly.entity_id
_entity_poly.type
_entity_poly.pdbx_seq_one_letter_code
_entity_poly.pdbx_strand_id
1 'polypeptide(L)'
;MENGFPHVKRIDLNEWLRYKQLPFVCEKPLSTDLNSARYLQEIAPKGSIVSFNYRYNPVIDMIMRLRNEKKLGELHFFSAEFNKNSALTRHHLTWRDSAQQSKSSGALGDLSCHLLDLFCFI
;
A
#
# COMPACT_ATOMS: atom_id res chain seq x y z
N MET A 1 14.49 -19.38 1.75
CA MET A 1 15.53 -18.36 1.48
C MET A 1 14.94 -17.01 1.81
N GLU A 2 15.61 -16.27 2.69
CA GLU A 2 15.12 -15.12 3.45
C GLU A 2 14.90 -13.89 2.56
N ASN A 3 13.67 -13.38 2.56
CA ASN A 3 13.27 -12.15 1.87
C ASN A 3 12.90 -11.08 2.91
N GLY A 4 13.75 -10.06 3.07
CA GLY A 4 13.39 -8.72 3.55
C GLY A 4 13.31 -8.50 5.08
N PHE A 5 14.19 -7.60 5.57
CA PHE A 5 14.29 -7.02 6.92
C PHE A 5 14.81 -7.96 8.05
N PRO A 6 16.14 -8.06 8.23
CA PRO A 6 16.78 -9.03 9.14
C PRO A 6 16.59 -8.76 10.66
N HIS A 7 15.81 -7.77 11.07
CA HIS A 7 15.67 -7.39 12.49
C HIS A 7 14.22 -7.22 13.00
N VAL A 8 13.21 -7.50 12.18
CA VAL A 8 11.82 -7.46 12.63
C VAL A 8 11.38 -8.87 12.97
N LYS A 9 11.13 -9.15 14.27
CA LYS A 9 10.41 -10.36 14.66
C LYS A 9 9.05 -10.35 13.94
N ARG A 10 8.86 -11.24 12.96
CA ARG A 10 7.54 -11.50 12.40
C ARG A 10 6.72 -12.18 13.49
N ILE A 11 5.80 -11.42 14.06
CA ILE A 11 4.79 -11.95 14.96
C ILE A 11 3.69 -12.56 14.08
N ASP A 12 3.24 -13.77 14.40
CA ASP A 12 2.04 -14.32 13.78
C ASP A 12 0.85 -13.46 14.22
N LEU A 13 0.25 -12.75 13.27
CA LEU A 13 -0.87 -11.86 13.54
C LEU A 13 -2.04 -12.61 14.18
N ASN A 14 -2.26 -13.88 13.83
CA ASN A 14 -3.33 -14.67 14.42
C ASN A 14 -3.08 -14.98 15.89
N GLU A 15 -1.83 -15.28 16.25
CA GLU A 15 -1.45 -15.53 17.63
C GLU A 15 -1.58 -14.25 18.46
N TRP A 16 -1.16 -13.12 17.90
CA TRP A 16 -1.23 -11.84 18.58
C TRP A 16 -2.67 -11.34 18.78
N LEU A 17 -3.52 -11.45 17.75
CA LEU A 17 -4.92 -11.04 17.83
C LEU A 17 -5.74 -11.89 18.81
N ARG A 18 -5.34 -13.16 19.04
CA ARG A 18 -5.92 -13.99 20.11
C ARG A 18 -5.63 -13.43 21.50
N TYR A 19 -4.47 -12.82 21.70
CA TYR A 19 -4.08 -12.25 22.99
C TYR A 19 -4.63 -10.83 23.19
N LYS A 20 -4.57 -9.98 22.16
CA LYS A 20 -5.06 -8.60 22.19
C LYS A 20 -5.58 -8.14 20.83
N GLN A 21 -6.81 -7.63 20.78
CA GLN A 21 -7.41 -7.02 19.58
C GLN A 21 -7.04 -5.52 19.48
N LEU A 22 -5.75 -5.21 19.42
CA LEU A 22 -5.30 -3.83 19.24
C LEU A 22 -5.26 -3.47 17.75
N PRO A 23 -5.73 -2.27 17.37
CA PRO A 23 -5.59 -1.79 16.00
C PRO A 23 -4.13 -1.70 15.58
N PHE A 24 -3.84 -1.96 14.31
CA PHE A 24 -2.49 -1.92 13.77
C PHE A 24 -2.38 -1.08 12.50
N VAL A 25 -1.16 -0.68 12.18
CA VAL A 25 -0.79 -0.10 10.88
C VAL A 25 -0.06 -1.19 10.10
N CYS A 26 -0.60 -1.57 8.95
CA CYS A 26 0.02 -2.52 8.04
C CYS A 26 0.67 -1.77 6.88
N GLU A 27 1.90 -2.13 6.52
CA GLU A 27 2.51 -1.60 5.31
C GLU A 27 1.74 -2.04 4.05
N LYS A 28 1.82 -1.20 3.02
CA LYS A 28 1.29 -1.53 1.71
C LYS A 28 2.26 -2.46 0.95
N PRO A 29 1.77 -3.23 -0.04
CA PRO A 29 0.37 -3.60 -0.22
C PRO A 29 -0.09 -4.53 0.92
N LEU A 30 -1.38 -4.51 1.24
CA LEU A 30 -1.95 -5.28 2.36
C LEU A 30 -1.58 -6.77 2.31
N SER A 31 -1.52 -7.35 1.11
CA SER A 31 -1.09 -8.73 0.92
C SER A 31 -0.60 -8.96 -0.52
N THR A 32 -0.09 -10.17 -0.77
CA THR A 32 0.40 -10.60 -2.08
C THR A 32 -0.70 -11.15 -2.99
N ASP A 33 -1.84 -11.53 -2.41
CA ASP A 33 -3.00 -12.03 -3.13
C ASP A 33 -4.32 -11.62 -2.46
N LEU A 34 -5.41 -11.78 -3.20
CA LEU A 34 -6.74 -11.33 -2.79
C LEU A 34 -7.31 -12.14 -1.62
N ASN A 35 -7.01 -13.43 -1.51
CA ASN A 35 -7.57 -14.27 -0.46
C ASN A 35 -6.95 -13.90 0.89
N SER A 36 -5.62 -13.76 0.93
CA SER A 36 -4.92 -13.31 2.12
C SER A 36 -5.28 -11.87 2.48
N ALA A 37 -5.49 -10.97 1.51
CA ALA A 37 -5.97 -9.61 1.79
C ALA A 37 -7.38 -9.59 2.43
N ARG A 38 -8.32 -10.41 1.91
CA ARG A 38 -9.67 -10.54 2.47
C ARG A 38 -9.65 -11.11 3.88
N TYR A 39 -8.81 -12.12 4.11
CA TYR A 39 -8.62 -12.69 5.44
C TYR A 39 -8.10 -11.65 6.44
N LEU A 40 -7.08 -10.87 6.06
CA LEU A 40 -6.56 -9.79 6.91
C LEU A 40 -7.62 -8.74 7.21
N GLN A 41 -8.48 -8.41 6.25
CA GLN A 41 -9.60 -7.49 6.45
C GLN A 41 -10.63 -8.05 7.46
N GLU A 42 -10.92 -9.34 7.40
CA GLU A 42 -11.89 -10.00 8.28
C GLU A 42 -11.42 -10.02 9.75
N ILE A 43 -10.14 -10.30 9.97
CA ILE A 43 -9.58 -10.43 11.33
C ILE A 43 -9.10 -9.10 11.92
N ALA A 44 -8.98 -8.04 11.13
CA ALA A 44 -8.42 -6.78 11.58
C ALA A 44 -9.33 -6.09 12.62
N PRO A 45 -8.80 -5.72 13.80
CA PRO A 45 -9.55 -4.90 14.76
C PRO A 45 -9.96 -3.55 14.15
N LYS A 46 -11.11 -3.04 14.57
CA LYS A 46 -11.61 -1.73 14.13
C LYS A 46 -10.57 -0.64 14.38
N GLY A 47 -10.31 0.17 13.36
CA GLY A 47 -9.30 1.24 13.41
C GLY A 47 -7.92 0.82 12.90
N SER A 48 -7.74 -0.44 12.50
CA SER A 48 -6.55 -0.84 11.76
C SER A 48 -6.54 -0.18 10.38
N ILE A 49 -5.36 0.16 9.90
CA ILE A 49 -5.18 0.90 8.65
C ILE A 49 -4.04 0.29 7.81
N VAL A 50 -4.15 0.48 6.49
CA VAL A 50 -3.05 0.24 5.55
C VAL A 50 -2.32 1.56 5.32
N SER A 51 -0.98 1.53 5.34
CA SER A 51 -0.08 2.67 5.28
C SER A 51 0.01 3.29 3.87
N PHE A 52 -1.12 3.75 3.32
CA PHE A 52 -1.13 4.58 2.12
C PHE A 52 -0.86 6.05 2.47
N ASN A 53 0.36 6.30 2.92
CA ASN A 53 0.75 7.57 3.51
C ASN A 53 0.65 8.78 2.54
N TYR A 54 0.60 8.56 1.23
CA TYR A 54 0.50 9.64 0.24
C TYR A 54 -0.83 10.38 0.25
N ARG A 55 -1.89 9.78 0.80
CA ARG A 55 -3.18 10.46 1.03
C ARG A 55 -3.03 11.70 1.91
N TYR A 56 -2.02 11.73 2.78
CA TYR A 56 -1.79 12.78 3.77
C TYR A 56 -0.80 13.85 3.30
N ASN A 57 -0.43 13.86 2.02
CA ASN A 57 0.35 14.96 1.47
C ASN A 57 -0.55 16.21 1.33
N PRO A 58 -0.06 17.43 1.67
CA PRO A 58 -0.88 18.65 1.61
C PRO A 58 -1.51 18.95 0.24
N VAL A 59 -0.88 18.48 -0.84
CA VAL A 59 -1.42 18.61 -2.20
C VAL A 59 -2.70 17.79 -2.40
N ILE A 60 -2.80 16.61 -1.77
CA ILE A 60 -4.00 15.78 -1.83
C ILE A 60 -5.13 16.43 -1.04
N ASP A 61 -4.83 16.99 0.15
CA ASP A 61 -5.80 17.77 0.92
C ASP A 61 -6.36 18.96 0.12
N MET A 62 -5.50 19.66 -0.62
CA MET A 62 -5.92 20.74 -1.52
C MET A 62 -6.83 20.23 -2.65
N ILE A 63 -6.49 19.12 -3.30
CA ILE A 63 -7.31 18.52 -4.36
C ILE A 63 -8.70 18.16 -3.81
N MET A 64 -8.75 17.50 -2.65
CA MET A 64 -10.01 17.13 -1.98
C MET A 64 -10.85 18.35 -1.63
N ARG A 65 -10.23 19.41 -1.10
CA ARG A 65 -10.94 20.67 -0.82
C ARG A 65 -11.55 21.27 -2.09
N LEU A 66 -10.78 21.38 -3.17
CA LEU A 66 -11.26 21.92 -4.45
C LEU A 66 -12.40 21.08 -5.04
N ARG A 67 -12.31 19.75 -4.96
CA ARG A 67 -13.38 18.82 -5.34
C ARG A 67 -14.64 19.04 -4.53
N ASN A 68 -14.53 19.04 -3.19
CA ASN A 68 -15.67 19.16 -2.29
C ASN A 68 -16.36 20.52 -2.39
N GLU A 69 -15.60 21.59 -2.63
CA GLU A 69 -16.11 22.94 -2.89
C GLU A 69 -16.67 23.09 -4.33
N LYS A 70 -16.66 22.04 -5.15
CA LYS A 70 -17.08 22.02 -6.57
C LYS A 70 -16.40 23.10 -7.43
N LYS A 71 -15.19 23.53 -7.06
CA LYS A 71 -14.43 24.56 -7.79
C LYS A 71 -13.88 24.06 -9.13
N LEU A 72 -13.83 22.75 -9.33
CA LEU A 72 -13.35 22.10 -10.55
C LEU A 72 -14.48 21.58 -11.46
N GLY A 73 -15.75 21.75 -11.05
CA GLY A 73 -16.89 21.14 -11.76
C GLY A 73 -16.94 19.62 -11.60
N GLU A 74 -17.43 18.92 -12.62
CA GLU A 74 -17.45 17.46 -12.67
C GLU A 74 -16.08 16.90 -13.09
N LEU A 75 -15.60 15.90 -12.35
CA LEU A 75 -14.34 15.22 -12.64
C LEU A 75 -14.60 14.05 -13.57
N HIS A 76 -14.06 14.10 -14.79
CA HIS A 76 -14.26 13.04 -15.81
C HIS A 76 -13.04 12.13 -16.01
N PHE A 77 -11.85 12.58 -15.60
CA PHE A 77 -10.59 11.91 -15.92
C PHE A 77 -9.59 12.01 -14.77
N PHE A 78 -8.85 10.93 -14.55
CA PHE A 78 -7.75 10.86 -13.60
C PHE A 78 -6.51 10.28 -14.30
N SER A 79 -5.37 10.94 -14.13
CA SER A 79 -4.08 10.45 -14.59
C SER A 79 -3.01 10.73 -13.54
N ALA A 80 -2.17 9.75 -13.30
CA ALA A 80 -1.06 9.84 -12.37
C ALA A 80 0.05 8.88 -12.77
N GLU A 81 1.30 9.27 -12.49
CA GLU A 81 2.49 8.46 -12.74
C GLU A 81 3.37 8.44 -11.50
N PHE A 82 4.04 7.30 -11.28
CA PHE A 82 5.00 7.17 -10.20
C PHE A 82 6.22 6.38 -10.66
N ASN A 83 7.19 7.13 -11.16
CA ASN A 83 8.38 6.59 -11.78
C ASN A 83 9.58 6.68 -10.82
N LYS A 84 10.37 5.60 -10.74
CA LYS A 84 11.64 5.53 -10.01
C LYS A 84 12.71 4.94 -10.92
N ASN A 85 13.93 5.45 -10.80
CA ASN A 85 15.10 4.99 -11.58
C ASN A 85 15.98 3.98 -10.82
N SER A 86 15.57 3.53 -9.63
CA SER A 86 16.36 2.64 -8.76
C SER A 86 16.71 1.30 -9.43
N ALA A 87 15.84 0.81 -10.32
CA ALA A 87 16.10 -0.41 -11.08
C ALA A 87 17.13 -0.20 -12.21
N LEU A 88 17.32 1.03 -12.70
CA LEU A 88 18.26 1.36 -13.76
C LEU A 88 19.70 1.50 -13.26
N THR A 89 19.87 1.89 -11.99
CA THR A 89 21.19 2.20 -11.41
C THR A 89 21.77 1.08 -10.56
N ARG A 90 20.99 0.04 -10.27
CA ARG A 90 21.44 -1.09 -9.46
C ARG A 90 22.18 -2.13 -10.31
N HIS A 91 23.23 -2.71 -9.74
CA HIS A 91 24.01 -3.77 -10.38
C HIS A 91 23.66 -5.18 -9.89
N HIS A 92 22.67 -5.31 -8.99
CA HIS A 92 22.33 -6.59 -8.35
C HIS A 92 20.80 -6.74 -8.28
N LEU A 93 20.32 -7.97 -8.46
CA LEU A 93 18.93 -8.32 -8.25
C LEU A 93 18.62 -8.37 -6.75
N THR A 94 17.43 -7.91 -6.40
CA THR A 94 16.89 -7.91 -5.05
C THR A 94 15.66 -8.81 -4.97
N TRP A 95 15.16 -9.04 -3.76
CA TRP A 95 13.92 -9.79 -3.56
C TRP A 95 12.72 -9.20 -4.33
N ARG A 96 12.72 -7.89 -4.63
CA ARG A 96 11.66 -7.20 -5.39
C ARG A 96 11.60 -7.62 -6.86
N ASP A 97 12.62 -8.30 -7.36
CA ASP A 97 12.78 -8.67 -8.77
C ASP A 97 12.45 -10.14 -9.03
N SER A 98 12.20 -10.90 -7.96
CA SER A 98 11.88 -12.30 -8.07
C SER A 98 10.47 -12.50 -8.60
N ALA A 99 10.34 -13.27 -9.69
CA ALA A 99 9.05 -13.71 -10.22
C ALA A 99 8.22 -14.52 -9.20
N GLN A 100 8.84 -15.12 -8.18
CA GLN A 100 8.13 -15.83 -7.11
C GLN A 100 7.28 -14.92 -6.23
N GLN A 101 7.58 -13.61 -6.17
CA GLN A 101 6.74 -12.60 -5.52
C GLN A 101 5.53 -12.19 -6.38
N SER A 102 5.20 -12.98 -7.41
CA SER A 102 3.95 -13.06 -8.16
C SER A 102 2.89 -12.02 -7.75
N LYS A 103 2.70 -11.00 -8.59
CA LYS A 103 1.57 -10.04 -8.60
C LYS A 103 1.55 -8.90 -7.56
N SER A 104 2.40 -8.90 -6.54
CA SER A 104 2.48 -7.82 -5.55
C SER A 104 3.85 -7.17 -5.41
N SER A 105 4.79 -7.55 -6.27
CA SER A 105 6.15 -7.01 -6.35
C SER A 105 6.34 -6.15 -7.60
N GLY A 106 7.51 -5.53 -7.72
CA GLY A 106 7.84 -4.61 -8.81
C GLY A 106 7.13 -3.25 -8.70
N ALA A 107 7.19 -2.46 -9.78
CA ALA A 107 6.67 -1.10 -9.79
C ALA A 107 5.16 -1.04 -9.52
N LEU A 108 4.38 -2.01 -10.00
CA LEU A 108 2.93 -2.04 -9.81
C LEU A 108 2.55 -2.20 -8.32
N GLY A 109 3.12 -3.21 -7.65
CA GLY A 109 2.80 -3.52 -6.25
C GLY A 109 3.45 -2.56 -5.24
N ASP A 110 4.62 -1.99 -5.57
CA ASP A 110 5.35 -1.10 -4.65
C ASP A 110 5.01 0.38 -4.85
N LEU A 111 4.85 0.84 -6.11
CA LEU A 111 4.62 2.25 -6.45
C LEU A 111 3.17 2.51 -6.85
N SER A 112 2.67 1.81 -7.88
CA SER A 112 1.36 2.10 -8.47
C SER A 112 0.20 1.78 -7.54
N CYS A 113 0.37 0.92 -6.54
CA CYS A 113 -0.65 0.69 -5.53
C CYS A 113 -1.04 1.98 -4.77
N HIS A 114 -0.10 2.92 -4.58
CA HIS A 114 -0.40 4.25 -4.05
C HIS A 114 -1.21 5.11 -5.03
N LEU A 115 -1.02 4.95 -6.34
CA LEU A 115 -1.79 5.69 -7.34
C LEU A 115 -3.22 5.17 -7.44
N LEU A 116 -3.40 3.85 -7.39
CA LEU A 116 -4.72 3.20 -7.34
C LEU A 116 -5.47 3.61 -6.06
N ASP A 117 -4.74 3.65 -4.95
CA ASP A 117 -5.25 4.15 -3.68
C ASP A 117 -5.73 5.61 -3.77
N LEU A 118 -4.91 6.50 -4.33
CA LEU A 118 -5.28 7.90 -4.54
C LEU A 118 -6.46 8.05 -5.49
N PHE A 119 -6.54 7.25 -6.56
CA PHE A 119 -7.68 7.25 -7.48
C PHE A 119 -9.00 6.91 -6.77
N CYS A 120 -8.98 5.93 -5.87
CA CYS A 120 -10.15 5.55 -5.07
C CYS A 120 -10.46 6.55 -3.94
N PHE A 121 -9.45 7.28 -3.46
CA PHE A 121 -9.59 8.25 -2.37
C PHE A 121 -10.09 9.62 -2.86
N ILE A 122 -9.60 10.07 -4.01
CA ILE A 122 -9.91 11.36 -4.64
C ILE A 122 -11.33 11.43 -5.16
#